data_AF-A0A7V8T0G6-F1
#
_entry.id   AF-A0A7V8T0G6-F1
#
_cell.length_a   1.000
_cell.length_b   1.000
_cell.length_c   1.000
_cell.angle_alpha   90.00
_cell.angle_beta   90.00
_cell.angle_gamma   90.00
#
_symmetry.space_group_name_H-M   'P 1'
#
loop_
_entity.id
_entity.type
_entity.pdbx_description
1 polymer ?
#
loop_
_entity_poly.entity_id
_entity_poly.type
_entity_poly.pdbx_seq_one_letter_code
_entity_poly.pdbx_strand_id
1 'polypeptide(L)'
;MNSDSQFRVNPPPDLSSDTWVEDYNEVMSVGSLNSTTRTPDQTDIGYFWADSGPILWQNALRYVSLNYLNSVGDAARMFALADTALADAQIAVWDSKYFYNFWRPITAIPAGGGNPTLEADPNWQPLINTPNFPEYPSGHCGVSGAVSHILGLFFGTDELTFQMTTTNAHALQKTRTFSRFSQAEDEVINARVFVGIHYRTSDRAARAQGLQVADWVFKNFFRPIGDPRFGG
;
A
#
# COMPACT_ATOMS: atom_id res chain seq x y z
N MET A 1 -10.18 -8.99 -13.06
CA MET A 1 -9.16 -10.00 -13.42
C MET A 1 -9.83 -11.24 -14.02
N ASN A 2 -9.08 -12.18 -14.59
CA ASN A 2 -9.58 -13.47 -15.11
C ASN A 2 -9.44 -14.63 -14.10
N SER A 3 -8.59 -14.48 -13.08
CA SER A 3 -8.49 -15.35 -11.91
C SER A 3 -7.87 -14.57 -10.75
N ASP A 4 -8.09 -15.03 -9.52
CA ASP A 4 -7.50 -14.47 -8.30
C ASP A 4 -5.97 -14.46 -8.33
N SER A 5 -5.37 -15.53 -8.86
CA SER A 5 -3.93 -15.71 -8.98
C SER A 5 -3.27 -14.98 -10.14
N GLN A 6 -4.03 -14.32 -11.01
CA GLN A 6 -3.52 -13.68 -12.23
C GLN A 6 -2.35 -12.72 -11.95
N PHE A 7 -2.39 -12.03 -10.81
CA PHE A 7 -1.40 -11.04 -10.40
C PHE A 7 -0.65 -11.47 -9.14
N ARG A 8 -0.61 -12.76 -8.82
CA ARG A 8 0.12 -13.23 -7.65
C ARG A 8 1.57 -12.76 -7.72
N VAL A 9 2.06 -12.15 -6.65
CA VAL A 9 3.45 -11.67 -6.59
C VAL A 9 4.42 -12.85 -6.57
N ASN A 10 5.69 -12.57 -6.92
CA ASN A 10 6.78 -13.52 -6.70
C ASN A 10 6.90 -13.90 -5.21
N PRO A 11 7.57 -15.01 -4.87
CA PRO A 11 7.75 -15.41 -3.48
C PRO A 11 8.42 -14.32 -2.61
N PRO A 12 8.15 -14.30 -1.29
CA PRO A 12 8.88 -13.44 -0.36
C PRO A 12 10.39 -13.77 -0.38
N PRO A 13 11.24 -12.85 0.10
CA PRO A 13 12.68 -13.10 0.22
C PRO A 13 12.99 -14.40 0.97
N ASP A 14 14.01 -15.11 0.52
CA ASP A 14 14.56 -16.24 1.27
C ASP A 14 15.10 -15.73 2.62
N LEU A 15 14.86 -16.48 3.70
CA LEU A 15 15.30 -16.10 5.04
C LEU A 15 16.83 -16.05 5.18
N SER A 16 17.59 -16.67 4.27
CA SER A 16 19.05 -16.55 4.24
C SER A 16 19.56 -15.39 3.38
N SER A 17 18.67 -14.62 2.73
CA SER A 17 19.07 -13.54 1.81
C SER A 17 19.43 -12.24 2.54
N ASP A 18 20.32 -11.46 1.93
CA ASP A 18 20.66 -10.12 2.44
C ASP A 18 19.42 -9.21 2.50
N THR A 19 18.51 -9.32 1.54
CA THR A 19 17.24 -8.58 1.53
C THR A 19 16.38 -8.89 2.75
N TRP A 20 16.30 -10.16 3.18
CA TRP A 20 15.58 -10.50 4.41
C TRP A 20 16.24 -9.90 5.65
N VAL A 21 17.57 -9.96 5.71
CA VAL A 21 18.33 -9.40 6.85
C VAL A 21 18.14 -7.89 6.93
N GLU A 22 18.15 -7.18 5.81
CA GLU A 22 17.89 -5.73 5.73
C GLU A 22 16.46 -5.39 6.18
N ASP A 23 15.46 -6.05 5.60
CA ASP A 23 14.04 -5.84 5.92
C ASP A 23 13.73 -6.09 7.40
N TYR A 24 14.27 -7.18 7.96
CA TYR A 24 14.11 -7.53 9.36
C TYR A 24 14.71 -6.46 10.28
N ASN A 25 15.96 -6.07 10.03
CA ASN A 25 16.67 -5.10 10.88
C ASN A 25 16.04 -3.71 10.79
N GLU A 26 15.55 -3.31 9.61
CA GLU A 26 14.80 -2.07 9.44
C GLU A 26 13.57 -2.08 10.35
N VAL A 27 12.70 -3.09 10.23
CA VAL A 27 11.46 -3.17 11.01
C VAL A 27 11.73 -3.33 12.51
N MET A 28 12.74 -4.10 12.89
CA MET A 28 13.15 -4.25 14.28
C MET A 28 13.52 -2.90 14.90
N SER A 29 14.26 -2.07 14.17
CA SER A 29 14.69 -0.73 14.60
C SER A 29 13.54 0.28 14.61
N VAL A 30 12.93 0.54 13.45
CA VAL A 30 11.99 1.66 13.28
C VAL A 30 10.54 1.26 13.52
N GLY A 31 10.20 -0.03 13.56
CA GLY A 31 8.83 -0.52 13.75
C GLY A 31 8.45 -0.75 15.22
N SER A 32 9.44 -0.79 16.13
CA SER A 32 9.24 -1.06 17.56
C SER A 32 8.34 -0.04 18.24
N LEU A 33 7.46 -0.48 19.14
CA LEU A 33 6.65 0.37 20.01
C LEU A 33 7.50 1.41 20.74
N ASN A 34 8.69 1.00 21.21
CA ASN A 34 9.63 1.83 21.96
C ASN A 34 10.86 2.21 21.11
N SER A 35 10.69 2.34 19.79
CA SER A 35 11.79 2.71 18.88
C SER A 35 12.49 3.99 19.34
N THR A 36 13.81 3.95 19.43
CA THR A 36 14.68 5.11 19.70
C THR A 36 15.21 5.75 18.42
N THR A 37 14.95 5.15 17.26
CA THR A 37 15.42 5.59 15.93
C THR A 37 14.30 6.20 15.09
N ARG A 38 13.04 5.77 15.29
CA ARG A 38 11.88 6.34 14.60
C ARG A 38 11.65 7.78 15.06
N THR A 39 11.57 8.70 14.11
CA THR A 39 11.32 10.12 14.40
C THR A 39 9.84 10.37 14.76
N PRO A 40 9.52 11.52 15.40
CA PRO A 40 8.13 11.92 15.62
C PRO A 40 7.31 12.03 14.33
N ASP A 41 7.91 12.54 13.25
CA ASP A 41 7.25 12.65 11.94
C ASP A 41 6.96 11.27 11.33
N GLN A 42 7.91 10.32 11.42
CA GLN A 42 7.68 8.95 10.98
C GLN A 42 6.57 8.25 11.79
N THR A 43 6.48 8.56 13.09
CA THR A 43 5.39 8.07 13.95
C THR A 43 4.03 8.64 13.51
N ASP A 44 3.98 9.94 13.20
CA ASP A 44 2.76 10.59 12.71
C ASP A 44 2.32 10.05 11.34
N ILE A 45 3.28 9.87 10.41
CA ILE A 45 3.06 9.19 9.12
C ILE A 45 2.48 7.79 9.34
N GLY A 46 3.10 7.03 10.25
CA GLY A 46 2.63 5.69 10.62
C GLY A 46 1.18 5.68 11.07
N TYR A 47 0.81 6.56 11.99
CA TYR A 47 -0.57 6.67 12.47
C TYR A 47 -1.54 7.20 11.42
N PHE A 48 -1.11 8.12 10.56
CA PHE A 48 -1.95 8.63 9.48
C PHE A 48 -2.45 7.50 8.57
N TRP A 49 -1.53 6.65 8.13
CA TRP A 49 -1.82 5.52 7.24
C TRP A 49 -2.29 4.25 7.99
N ALA A 50 -2.37 4.26 9.31
CA ALA A 50 -2.92 3.15 10.09
C ALA A 50 -4.46 3.06 9.98
N ASP A 51 -5.13 4.06 9.41
CA ASP A 51 -6.54 3.98 9.01
C ASP A 51 -6.73 3.04 7.80
N SER A 52 -7.97 2.74 7.43
CA SER A 52 -8.32 1.89 6.29
C SER A 52 -7.85 2.50 4.96
N GLY A 53 -6.99 1.77 4.24
CA GLY A 53 -6.50 2.18 2.92
C GLY A 53 -7.62 2.53 1.94
N PRO A 54 -8.64 1.68 1.76
CA PRO A 54 -9.81 2.02 0.95
C PRO A 54 -10.52 3.31 1.37
N ILE A 55 -10.70 3.56 2.68
CA ILE A 55 -11.36 4.79 3.16
C ILE A 55 -10.53 6.03 2.82
N LEU A 56 -9.21 5.96 3.04
CA LEU A 56 -8.27 7.04 2.71
C LEU A 56 -8.30 7.35 1.20
N TRP A 57 -8.31 6.32 0.35
CA TRP A 57 -8.39 6.51 -1.10
C TRP A 57 -9.76 7.00 -1.57
N GLN A 58 -10.87 6.57 -0.98
CA GLN A 58 -12.18 7.16 -1.30
C GLN A 58 -12.24 8.65 -0.94
N ASN A 59 -11.57 9.07 0.14
CA ASN A 59 -11.43 10.49 0.48
C ASN A 59 -10.66 11.26 -0.61
N ALA A 60 -9.53 10.71 -1.09
CA ALA A 60 -8.77 11.28 -2.20
C ALA A 60 -9.60 11.38 -3.50
N LEU A 61 -10.29 10.31 -3.88
CA LEU A 61 -11.13 10.30 -5.10
C LEU A 61 -12.22 11.36 -5.04
N ARG A 62 -12.86 11.55 -3.88
CA ARG A 62 -13.86 12.63 -3.68
C ARG A 62 -13.22 14.01 -3.81
N TYR A 63 -12.06 14.22 -3.20
CA TYR A 63 -11.32 15.48 -3.35
C TYR A 63 -11.01 15.76 -4.82
N VAL A 64 -10.45 14.79 -5.53
CA VAL A 64 -10.08 14.92 -6.95
C VAL A 64 -11.32 15.19 -7.81
N SER A 65 -12.40 14.43 -7.60
CA SER A 65 -13.65 14.61 -8.34
C SER A 65 -14.23 16.02 -8.16
N LEU A 66 -14.23 16.56 -6.94
CA LEU A 66 -14.83 17.87 -6.66
C LEU A 66 -14.01 19.04 -7.19
N ASN A 67 -12.69 18.88 -7.31
CA ASN A 67 -11.78 19.98 -7.66
C ASN A 67 -11.32 19.96 -9.12
N TYR A 68 -11.35 18.80 -9.78
CA TYR A 68 -10.76 18.64 -11.12
C TYR A 68 -11.74 18.16 -12.19
N LEU A 69 -12.93 17.67 -11.82
CA LEU A 69 -13.89 17.14 -12.77
C LEU A 69 -15.19 17.94 -12.76
N ASN A 70 -15.60 18.42 -13.94
CA ASN A 70 -16.84 19.16 -14.14
C ASN A 70 -17.97 18.30 -14.74
N SER A 71 -17.64 17.11 -15.23
CA SER A 71 -18.58 16.17 -15.87
C SER A 71 -18.93 15.04 -14.91
N VAL A 72 -20.23 14.81 -14.71
CA VAL A 72 -20.73 13.64 -13.96
C VAL A 72 -20.27 12.34 -14.63
N GLY A 73 -20.17 12.31 -15.96
CA GLY A 73 -19.69 11.15 -16.70
C GLY A 73 -18.21 10.84 -16.42
N ASP A 74 -17.36 11.87 -16.39
CA ASP A 74 -15.93 11.71 -16.09
C ASP A 74 -15.71 11.28 -14.65
N ALA A 75 -16.45 11.89 -13.71
CA ALA A 75 -16.42 11.48 -12.31
C ALA A 75 -16.86 10.03 -12.14
N ALA A 76 -17.99 9.64 -12.72
CA ALA A 76 -18.48 8.26 -12.67
C ALA A 76 -17.47 7.27 -13.25
N ARG A 77 -16.82 7.62 -14.37
CA ARG A 77 -15.77 6.80 -14.99
C ARG A 77 -14.54 6.67 -14.08
N MET A 78 -14.09 7.76 -13.46
CA MET A 78 -12.94 7.76 -12.55
C MET A 78 -13.21 6.82 -11.36
N PHE A 79 -14.36 6.96 -10.69
CA PHE A 79 -14.75 6.09 -9.60
C PHE A 79 -14.86 4.62 -10.05
N ALA A 80 -15.52 4.36 -11.19
CA ALA A 80 -15.66 3.00 -11.72
C ALA A 80 -14.31 2.31 -11.97
N LEU A 81 -13.35 3.04 -12.57
CA LEU A 81 -11.99 2.53 -12.78
C LEU A 81 -11.27 2.28 -11.45
N ALA A 82 -11.30 3.25 -10.54
CA ALA A 82 -10.55 3.19 -9.28
C ALA A 82 -11.10 2.11 -8.35
N ASP A 83 -12.43 2.04 -8.17
CA ASP A 83 -13.08 1.05 -7.31
C ASP A 83 -12.94 -0.37 -7.87
N THR A 84 -12.98 -0.54 -9.20
CA THR A 84 -12.73 -1.85 -9.84
C THR A 84 -11.29 -2.31 -9.62
N ALA A 85 -10.31 -1.42 -9.83
CA ALA A 85 -8.91 -1.74 -9.60
C ALA A 85 -8.61 -2.01 -8.12
N LEU A 86 -9.21 -1.24 -7.22
CA LEU A 86 -9.10 -1.43 -5.77
C LEU A 86 -9.67 -2.79 -5.31
N ALA A 87 -10.80 -3.22 -5.88
CA ALA A 87 -11.40 -4.52 -5.58
C ALA A 87 -10.54 -5.67 -6.11
N ASP A 88 -10.11 -5.61 -7.37
CA ASP A 88 -9.23 -6.61 -7.98
C ASP A 88 -7.88 -6.70 -7.25
N ALA A 89 -7.33 -5.56 -6.81
CA ALA A 89 -6.07 -5.53 -6.07
C ALA A 89 -6.19 -6.17 -4.69
N GLN A 90 -7.29 -5.96 -3.97
CA GLN A 90 -7.55 -6.69 -2.73
C GLN A 90 -7.61 -8.20 -2.96
N ILE A 91 -8.29 -8.66 -4.01
CA ILE A 91 -8.37 -10.09 -4.29
C ILE A 91 -6.99 -10.66 -4.58
N ALA A 92 -6.19 -10.00 -5.45
CA ALA A 92 -4.84 -10.44 -5.79
C ALA A 92 -3.87 -10.44 -4.59
N VAL A 93 -3.96 -9.42 -3.73
CA VAL A 93 -3.18 -9.35 -2.48
C VAL A 93 -3.55 -10.51 -1.56
N TRP A 94 -4.86 -10.76 -1.36
CA TRP A 94 -5.30 -11.81 -0.43
C TRP A 94 -4.99 -13.20 -0.96
N ASP A 95 -5.09 -13.43 -2.27
CA ASP A 95 -4.58 -14.64 -2.92
C ASP A 95 -3.10 -14.86 -2.56
N SER A 96 -2.27 -13.83 -2.74
CA SER A 96 -0.83 -13.93 -2.44
C SER A 96 -0.56 -14.18 -0.95
N LYS A 97 -1.29 -13.50 -0.06
CA LYS A 97 -1.20 -13.68 1.41
C LYS A 97 -1.42 -15.12 1.83
N TYR A 98 -2.51 -15.71 1.38
CA TYR A 98 -2.88 -17.06 1.77
C TYR A 98 -2.14 -18.14 0.96
N PHE A 99 -1.56 -17.79 -0.19
CA PHE A 99 -0.65 -18.66 -0.91
C PHE A 99 0.70 -18.80 -0.16
N TYR A 100 1.30 -17.69 0.31
CA TYR A 100 2.62 -17.72 0.95
C TYR A 100 2.57 -17.90 2.47
N ASN A 101 1.50 -17.49 3.15
CA ASN A 101 1.35 -17.54 4.62
C ASN A 101 2.57 -16.99 5.39
N PHE A 102 3.19 -15.93 4.88
CA PHE A 102 4.40 -15.36 5.48
C PHE A 102 4.10 -14.71 6.83
N TRP A 103 5.01 -14.90 7.78
CA TRP A 103 4.87 -14.45 9.17
C TRP A 103 5.07 -12.94 9.35
N ARG A 104 4.45 -12.40 10.40
CA ARG A 104 4.51 -10.98 10.75
C ARG A 104 5.77 -10.64 11.57
N PRO A 105 6.20 -9.37 11.60
CA PRO A 105 7.33 -8.93 12.45
C PRO A 105 7.15 -9.28 13.93
N ILE A 106 5.93 -9.18 14.46
CA ILE A 106 5.59 -9.56 15.84
C ILE A 106 5.88 -11.03 16.18
N THR A 107 6.00 -11.89 15.16
CA THR A 107 6.38 -13.30 15.32
C THR A 107 7.84 -13.53 14.95
N ALA A 108 8.28 -12.96 13.82
CA ALA A 108 9.63 -13.17 13.31
C ALA A 108 10.69 -12.58 14.24
N ILE A 109 10.48 -11.37 14.76
CA ILE A 109 11.49 -10.67 15.57
C ILE A 109 11.76 -11.36 16.91
N PRO A 110 10.74 -11.75 17.68
CA PRO A 110 10.96 -12.57 18.89
C PRO A 110 11.61 -13.92 18.62
N ALA A 111 11.46 -14.47 17.41
CA ALA A 111 12.01 -15.77 17.00
C ALA A 111 13.39 -15.68 16.33
N GLY A 112 13.98 -14.48 16.18
CA GLY A 112 15.28 -14.30 15.52
C GLY A 112 15.24 -14.44 13.99
N GLY A 113 14.07 -14.23 13.38
CA GLY A 113 13.90 -14.12 11.93
C GLY A 113 14.26 -15.38 11.13
N GLY A 114 14.43 -16.54 11.78
CA GLY A 114 14.81 -17.79 11.11
C GLY A 114 16.19 -17.75 10.46
N ASN A 115 17.06 -16.80 10.85
CA ASN A 115 18.41 -16.65 10.33
C ASN A 115 19.40 -16.48 11.50
N PRO A 116 20.47 -17.29 11.59
CA PRO A 116 21.42 -17.23 12.70
C PRO A 116 22.21 -15.92 12.81
N THR A 117 22.21 -15.06 11.78
CA THR A 117 22.85 -13.74 11.82
C THR A 117 21.96 -12.65 12.40
N LEU A 118 20.69 -12.93 12.67
CA LEU A 118 19.73 -11.98 13.20
C LEU A 118 19.61 -12.11 14.72
N GLU A 119 19.53 -10.98 15.40
CA GLU A 119 19.27 -10.93 16.82
C GLU A 119 17.77 -11.04 17.09
N ALA A 120 17.39 -11.93 18.02
CA ALA A 120 16.04 -12.02 18.52
C ALA A 120 15.81 -10.98 19.62
N ASP A 121 14.63 -10.36 19.63
CA ASP A 121 14.15 -9.58 20.78
C ASP A 121 12.81 -10.15 21.27
N PRO A 122 12.83 -10.99 22.33
CA PRO A 122 11.63 -11.64 22.86
C PRO A 122 10.55 -10.67 23.37
N ASN A 123 10.91 -9.40 23.65
CA ASN A 123 9.99 -8.39 24.16
C ASN A 123 9.55 -7.40 23.08
N TRP A 124 10.01 -7.58 21.84
CA TRP A 124 9.67 -6.68 20.75
C TRP A 124 8.16 -6.64 20.50
N GLN A 125 7.62 -5.44 20.33
CA GLN A 125 6.23 -5.20 19.96
C GLN A 125 6.18 -4.14 18.84
N PRO A 126 5.26 -4.26 17.87
CA PRO A 126 5.03 -3.23 16.87
C PRO A 126 4.37 -2.00 17.49
N LEU A 127 4.50 -0.84 16.82
CA LEU A 127 3.82 0.39 17.25
C LEU A 127 2.29 0.25 17.28
N ILE A 128 1.71 -0.49 16.33
CA ILE A 128 0.27 -0.76 16.27
C ILE A 128 -0.01 -2.25 16.33
N ASN A 129 -1.23 -2.60 16.77
CA ASN A 129 -1.69 -3.97 16.76
C ASN A 129 -1.55 -4.59 15.36
N THR A 130 -0.89 -5.75 15.29
CA THR A 130 -0.70 -6.46 14.03
C THR A 130 -2.05 -6.97 13.51
N PRO A 131 -2.41 -6.69 12.25
CA PRO A 131 -3.65 -7.22 11.66
C PRO A 131 -3.66 -8.75 11.60
N ASN A 132 -4.83 -9.35 11.79
CA ASN A 132 -5.05 -10.80 11.91
C ASN A 132 -5.08 -11.55 10.55
N PHE A 133 -4.08 -11.32 9.71
CA PHE A 133 -3.89 -12.00 8.43
C PHE A 133 -2.40 -12.05 8.04
N PRO A 134 -1.98 -12.96 7.13
CA PRO A 134 -0.58 -13.13 6.74
C PRO A 134 0.08 -11.84 6.27
N GLU A 135 1.40 -11.77 6.40
CA GLU A 135 2.18 -10.56 6.15
C GLU A 135 2.27 -10.25 4.65
N TYR A 136 2.70 -11.21 3.83
CA TYR A 136 3.18 -10.94 2.48
C TYR A 136 2.14 -11.15 1.38
N PRO A 137 1.86 -10.17 0.50
CA PRO A 137 2.40 -8.81 0.48
C PRO A 137 1.47 -7.82 1.22
N SER A 138 1.86 -6.56 1.37
CA SER A 138 1.11 -5.51 2.08
C SER A 138 -0.21 -5.12 1.41
N GLY A 139 -1.34 -5.25 2.12
CA GLY A 139 -2.65 -4.90 1.54
C GLY A 139 -2.84 -3.41 1.30
N HIS A 140 -2.30 -2.56 2.18
CA HIS A 140 -2.34 -1.11 2.00
C HIS A 140 -1.59 -0.69 0.73
N CYS A 141 -0.38 -1.21 0.52
CA CYS A 141 0.40 -0.85 -0.65
C CYS A 141 -0.19 -1.39 -1.96
N GLY A 142 -0.89 -2.54 -1.93
CA GLY A 142 -1.57 -3.07 -3.11
C GLY A 142 -2.75 -2.21 -3.54
N VAL A 143 -3.57 -1.79 -2.58
CA VAL A 143 -4.68 -0.85 -2.84
C VAL A 143 -4.15 0.51 -3.29
N SER A 144 -3.14 1.06 -2.60
CA SER A 144 -2.52 2.33 -2.99
C SER A 144 -1.93 2.29 -4.39
N GLY A 145 -1.19 1.21 -4.70
CA GLY A 145 -0.71 0.89 -6.05
C GLY A 145 -1.79 1.00 -7.11
N ALA A 146 -2.92 0.33 -6.87
CA ALA A 146 -3.99 0.28 -7.85
C ALA A 146 -4.69 1.63 -8.05
N VAL A 147 -5.07 2.31 -6.96
CA VAL A 147 -5.85 3.54 -7.06
C VAL A 147 -5.01 4.71 -7.58
N SER A 148 -3.79 4.88 -7.07
CA SER A 148 -2.91 5.96 -7.49
C SER A 148 -2.61 5.88 -8.99
N HIS A 149 -2.39 4.65 -9.50
CA HIS A 149 -2.01 4.43 -10.89
C HIS A 149 -3.19 4.58 -11.83
N ILE A 150 -4.39 4.16 -11.41
CA ILE A 150 -5.61 4.51 -12.14
C ILE A 150 -5.77 6.03 -12.26
N LEU A 151 -5.52 6.79 -11.20
CA LEU A 151 -5.58 8.25 -11.28
C LEU A 151 -4.53 8.80 -12.25
N GLY A 152 -3.29 8.30 -12.17
CA GLY A 152 -2.22 8.65 -13.11
C GLY A 152 -2.59 8.39 -14.56
N LEU A 153 -3.13 7.21 -14.85
CA LEU A 153 -3.60 6.81 -16.18
C LEU A 153 -4.82 7.64 -16.63
N PHE A 154 -5.76 7.93 -15.72
CA PHE A 154 -6.96 8.70 -16.01
C PHE A 154 -6.62 10.14 -16.43
N PHE A 155 -5.78 10.82 -15.65
CA PHE A 155 -5.35 12.20 -15.93
C PHE A 155 -4.20 12.30 -16.94
N GLY A 156 -3.54 11.18 -17.25
CA GLY A 156 -2.37 11.15 -18.13
C GLY A 156 -1.12 11.78 -17.51
N THR A 157 -1.09 11.94 -16.18
CA THR A 157 0.00 12.54 -15.42
C THR A 157 0.02 11.99 -14.00
N ASP A 158 1.22 11.84 -13.44
CA ASP A 158 1.40 11.56 -12.01
C ASP A 158 1.30 12.84 -11.15
N GLU A 159 1.35 14.01 -11.78
CA GLU A 159 1.37 15.32 -11.10
C GLU A 159 -0.04 15.90 -10.98
N LEU A 160 -0.62 15.78 -9.78
CA LEU A 160 -1.88 16.41 -9.41
C LEU A 160 -1.88 16.64 -7.90
N THR A 161 -2.23 17.85 -7.47
CA THR A 161 -2.33 18.16 -6.03
C THR A 161 -3.62 17.60 -5.47
N PHE A 162 -3.53 16.79 -4.42
CA PHE A 162 -4.71 16.28 -3.73
C PHE A 162 -4.50 16.17 -2.23
N GLN A 163 -5.61 16.05 -1.51
CA GLN A 163 -5.61 15.89 -0.06
C GLN A 163 -6.19 14.56 0.34
N MET A 164 -5.69 14.05 1.45
CA MET A 164 -6.20 12.87 2.14
C MET A 164 -6.39 13.20 3.61
N THR A 165 -7.47 12.72 4.20
CA THR A 165 -7.79 12.91 5.61
C THR A 165 -7.94 11.58 6.32
N THR A 166 -7.26 11.43 7.46
CA THR A 166 -7.36 10.26 8.35
C THR A 166 -8.30 10.53 9.50
N THR A 167 -8.99 9.48 9.96
CA THR A 167 -9.77 9.51 11.21
C THR A 167 -9.03 8.87 12.38
N ASN A 168 -7.83 8.34 12.15
CA ASN A 168 -7.04 7.71 13.20
C ASN A 168 -6.78 8.70 14.34
N ALA A 169 -7.19 8.36 15.56
CA ALA A 169 -7.11 9.25 16.72
C ALA A 169 -5.66 9.67 17.06
N HIS A 170 -4.68 8.81 16.81
CA HIS A 170 -3.28 9.01 17.19
C HIS A 170 -2.49 9.87 16.19
N ALA A 171 -2.97 10.04 14.95
CA ALA A 171 -2.35 10.94 13.99
C ALA A 171 -2.50 12.39 14.45
N LEU A 172 -1.41 13.14 14.53
CA LEU A 172 -1.41 14.58 14.82
C LEU A 172 -1.84 15.36 13.58
N GLN A 173 -1.25 15.06 12.42
CA GLN A 173 -1.64 15.69 11.16
C GLN A 173 -2.83 14.94 10.55
N LYS A 174 -4.04 15.48 10.72
CA LYS A 174 -5.27 14.83 10.21
C LYS A 174 -5.43 14.89 8.69
N THR A 175 -4.85 15.89 8.04
CA THR A 175 -4.91 16.06 6.59
C THR A 175 -3.52 16.20 6.01
N ARG A 176 -3.20 15.40 5.00
CA ARG A 176 -1.95 15.47 4.25
C ARG A 176 -2.25 15.90 2.82
N THR A 177 -1.35 16.70 2.26
CA THR A 177 -1.42 17.18 0.87
C THR A 177 -0.26 16.59 0.10
N PHE A 178 -0.55 16.01 -1.05
CA PHE A 178 0.43 15.44 -1.97
C PHE A 178 0.39 16.22 -3.28
N SER A 179 1.52 16.33 -3.97
CA SER A 179 1.63 16.94 -5.30
C SER A 179 1.71 15.92 -6.43
N ARG A 180 1.90 14.64 -6.08
CA ARG A 180 1.95 13.51 -7.01
C ARG A 180 1.23 12.31 -6.43
N PHE A 181 0.61 11.48 -7.27
CA PHE A 181 -0.02 10.24 -6.81
C PHE A 181 1.02 9.27 -6.24
N SER A 182 2.15 9.12 -6.94
CA SER A 182 3.30 8.32 -6.51
C SER A 182 3.89 8.73 -5.14
N GLN A 183 3.82 10.02 -4.80
CA GLN A 183 4.30 10.54 -3.51
C GLN A 183 3.50 9.96 -2.34
N ALA A 184 2.18 9.80 -2.48
CA ALA A 184 1.36 9.19 -1.45
C ALA A 184 1.71 7.70 -1.27
N GLU A 185 2.04 6.99 -2.36
CA GLU A 185 2.46 5.59 -2.31
C GLU A 185 3.77 5.39 -1.55
N ASP A 186 4.75 6.26 -1.81
CA ASP A 186 6.05 6.25 -1.13
C ASP A 186 5.85 6.47 0.39
N GLU A 187 4.92 7.35 0.76
CA GLU A 187 4.56 7.55 2.17
C GLU A 187 3.87 6.32 2.77
N VAL A 188 2.97 5.64 2.03
CA VAL A 188 2.34 4.39 2.49
C VAL A 188 3.38 3.30 2.74
N ILE A 189 4.30 3.08 1.79
CA ILE A 189 5.37 2.07 1.89
C ILE A 189 6.21 2.32 3.15
N ASN A 190 6.51 3.58 3.45
CA ASN A 190 7.21 3.95 4.67
C ASN A 190 6.38 3.72 5.94
N ALA A 191 5.10 4.11 5.91
CA ALA A 191 4.23 4.03 7.08
C ALA A 191 4.07 2.60 7.61
N ARG A 192 3.99 1.58 6.74
CA ARG A 192 3.78 0.20 7.19
C ARG A 192 4.98 -0.38 7.93
N VAL A 193 6.18 0.03 7.53
CA VAL A 193 7.45 -0.26 8.20
C VAL A 193 7.54 0.50 9.52
N PHE A 194 7.21 1.80 9.53
CA PHE A 194 7.26 2.64 10.74
C PHE A 194 6.34 2.14 11.85
N VAL A 195 5.19 1.56 11.50
CA VAL A 195 4.27 0.99 12.49
C VAL A 195 4.56 -0.47 12.85
N GLY A 196 5.58 -1.08 12.25
CA GLY A 196 6.10 -2.40 12.63
C GLY A 196 5.30 -3.60 12.14
N ILE A 197 4.49 -3.48 11.09
CA ILE A 197 3.60 -4.59 10.68
C ILE A 197 3.96 -5.23 9.34
N HIS A 198 4.78 -4.58 8.53
CA HIS A 198 5.20 -5.07 7.21
C HIS A 198 6.70 -4.86 6.99
N TYR A 199 7.26 -5.72 6.14
CA TYR A 199 8.63 -5.60 5.65
C TYR A 199 8.69 -4.73 4.39
N ARG A 200 9.81 -4.05 4.14
CA ARG A 200 9.97 -3.15 2.99
C ARG A 200 9.72 -3.83 1.65
N THR A 201 10.20 -5.07 1.49
CA THR A 201 9.99 -5.85 0.27
C THR A 201 8.52 -6.21 0.07
N SER A 202 7.80 -6.49 1.16
CA SER A 202 6.35 -6.76 1.14
C SER A 202 5.56 -5.56 0.63
N ASP A 203 5.90 -4.35 1.09
CA ASP A 203 5.28 -3.11 0.65
C ASP A 203 5.57 -2.79 -0.82
N ARG A 204 6.83 -2.95 -1.26
CA ARG A 204 7.22 -2.72 -2.65
C ARG A 204 6.59 -3.72 -3.62
N ALA A 205 6.57 -5.01 -3.26
CA ALA A 205 5.95 -6.06 -4.05
C ALA A 205 4.44 -5.82 -4.20
N ALA A 206 3.76 -5.44 -3.11
CA ALA A 206 2.35 -5.06 -3.13
C ALA A 206 2.07 -3.85 -4.03
N ARG A 207 2.87 -2.77 -3.94
CA ARG A 207 2.71 -1.63 -4.84
C ARG A 207 2.80 -2.08 -6.30
N ALA A 208 3.85 -2.81 -6.66
CA ALA A 208 4.03 -3.33 -8.02
C ALA A 208 2.88 -4.24 -8.49
N GLN A 209 2.28 -5.02 -7.58
CA GLN A 209 1.08 -5.80 -7.85
C GLN A 209 -0.12 -4.91 -8.16
N GLY A 210 -0.35 -3.88 -7.35
CA GLY A 210 -1.42 -2.90 -7.56
C GLY A 210 -1.31 -2.18 -8.90
N LEU A 211 -0.09 -1.77 -9.29
CA LEU A 211 0.16 -1.15 -10.60
C LEU A 211 -0.26 -2.07 -11.76
N GLN A 212 0.12 -3.35 -11.71
CA GLN A 212 -0.25 -4.34 -12.73
C GLN A 212 -1.76 -4.55 -12.84
N VAL A 213 -2.46 -4.58 -11.69
CA VAL A 213 -3.92 -4.65 -11.66
C VAL A 213 -4.53 -3.42 -12.31
N ALA A 214 -4.06 -2.22 -11.97
CA ALA A 214 -4.53 -0.97 -12.54
C ALA A 214 -4.31 -0.88 -14.06
N ASP A 215 -3.14 -1.27 -14.56
CA ASP A 215 -2.86 -1.36 -16.00
C ASP A 215 -3.86 -2.28 -16.70
N TRP A 216 -4.13 -3.44 -16.11
CA TRP A 216 -5.08 -4.39 -16.67
C TRP A 216 -6.51 -3.86 -16.66
N VAL A 217 -6.98 -3.26 -15.56
CA VAL A 217 -8.32 -2.67 -15.49
C VAL A 217 -8.47 -1.54 -16.49
N PHE A 218 -7.53 -0.59 -16.51
CA PHE A 218 -7.56 0.56 -17.42
C PHE A 218 -7.52 0.14 -18.88
N LYS A 219 -6.70 -0.86 -19.21
CA LYS A 219 -6.63 -1.41 -20.56
C LYS A 219 -7.92 -2.11 -20.98
N ASN A 220 -8.65 -2.78 -20.09
CA ASN A 220 -9.74 -3.69 -20.50
C ASN A 220 -11.15 -3.15 -20.26
N PHE A 221 -11.33 -2.19 -19.35
CA PHE A 221 -12.66 -1.72 -18.94
C PHE A 221 -12.79 -0.20 -18.97
N PHE A 222 -14.05 0.24 -19.04
CA PHE A 222 -14.44 1.66 -18.97
C PHE A 222 -13.62 2.56 -19.90
N ARG A 223 -13.34 2.09 -21.13
CA ARG A 223 -12.59 2.86 -22.12
C ARG A 223 -13.40 4.08 -22.57
N PRO A 224 -12.78 5.26 -22.71
CA PRO A 224 -13.46 6.41 -23.27
C PRO A 224 -13.68 6.20 -24.76
N ILE A 225 -14.81 6.69 -25.28
CA ILE A 225 -15.07 6.67 -26.72
C ILE A 225 -14.12 7.68 -27.38
N GLY A 226 -13.36 7.24 -28.39
CA GLY A 226 -12.49 8.11 -29.19
C GLY A 226 -11.14 8.48 -28.55
N ASP A 227 -10.73 7.84 -27.45
CA ASP A 227 -9.40 8.06 -26.88
C ASP A 227 -8.33 7.28 -27.66
N PRO A 228 -7.33 7.99 -28.25
CA PRO A 228 -6.32 7.38 -29.12
C PRO A 228 -5.43 6.36 -28.41
N ARG A 229 -5.36 6.37 -27.07
CA ARG A 229 -4.61 5.37 -26.29
C ARG A 229 -5.19 3.96 -26.40
N PHE A 230 -6.44 3.83 -26.86
CA PHE A 230 -7.16 2.56 -26.88
C PHE A 230 -7.46 2.02 -28.28
N GLY A 231 -7.02 2.71 -29.34
CA GLY A 231 -7.38 2.40 -30.72
C GLY A 231 -8.86 2.66 -30.96
N GLY A 232 -9.16 3.78 -31.63
CA GLY A 232 -10.52 4.19 -31.97
C GLY A 232 -11.21 3.24 -32.94
#